data_AF-A0A3M8RP80-F1
#
_entry.id   AF-A0A3M8RP80-F1
#
_cell.length_a   1.000
_cell.length_b   1.000
_cell.length_c   1.000
_cell.angle_alpha   90.00
_cell.angle_beta   90.00
_cell.angle_gamma   90.00
#
_symmetry.space_group_name_H-M   'P 1'
#
loop_
_entity.id
_entity.type
_entity.pdbx_description
1 polymer ?
#
loop_
_entity_poly.entity_id
_entity_poly.type
_entity_poly.pdbx_seq_one_letter_code
_entity_poly.pdbx_strand_id
1 'polypeptide(L)'
;MSIFRHLEKPEEGSKLAVFELAQAIDASVSKVAQSHNGFNGAHARAAGRYVCVRYHHSQEPSYLSIDEARRYLEWIRAGHVGPHWDLRD
;
A
#
# COMPACT_ATOMS: atom_id res chain seq x y z
N MET A 1 -21.87 -3.31 29.55
CA MET A 1 -22.30 -2.30 28.55
C MET A 1 -21.27 -2.30 27.43
N SER A 2 -21.70 -2.63 26.21
CA SER A 2 -20.79 -2.94 25.10
C SER A 2 -20.40 -1.68 24.34
N ILE A 3 -19.09 -1.46 24.22
CA ILE A 3 -18.42 -0.31 23.58
C ILE A 3 -18.36 -0.53 22.06
N PHE A 4 -19.50 -0.73 21.40
CA PHE A 4 -19.58 -0.63 19.94
C PHE A 4 -19.83 0.83 19.57
N ARG A 5 -18.82 1.68 19.76
CA ARG A 5 -18.83 3.04 19.20
C ARG A 5 -18.80 2.92 17.68
N HIS A 6 -19.90 3.32 17.07
CA HIS A 6 -20.02 3.87 15.73
C HIS A 6 -19.08 3.25 14.67
N LEU A 7 -19.48 2.10 14.11
CA LEU A 7 -19.15 1.84 12.71
C LEU A 7 -19.94 2.84 11.87
N GLU A 8 -19.30 3.98 11.60
CA GLU A 8 -19.69 4.86 10.51
C GLU A 8 -19.87 4.02 9.24
N LYS A 9 -20.94 4.34 8.51
CA LYS A 9 -21.31 3.70 7.24
C LYS A 9 -20.06 3.55 6.37
N PRO A 10 -19.84 2.41 5.70
CA PRO A 10 -18.75 2.29 4.76
C PRO A 10 -19.01 3.30 3.64
N GLU A 11 -18.28 4.42 3.66
CA GLU A 11 -18.26 5.34 2.54
C GLU A 11 -17.91 4.54 1.29
N GLU A 12 -18.79 4.59 0.31
CA GLU A 12 -18.59 3.97 -1.00
C GLU A 12 -17.29 4.48 -1.66
N GLY A 13 -16.82 5.67 -1.26
CA GLY A 13 -15.53 6.25 -1.61
C GLY A 13 -14.30 5.54 -1.01
N SER A 14 -14.44 4.81 0.10
CA SER A 14 -13.30 4.14 0.74
C SER A 14 -12.75 2.97 -0.08
N LYS A 15 -13.62 2.19 -0.74
CA LYS A 15 -13.17 1.05 -1.57
C LYS A 15 -12.54 1.52 -2.88
N LEU A 16 -13.11 2.55 -3.51
CA LEU A 16 -12.56 3.15 -4.72
C LEU A 16 -11.20 3.77 -4.43
N ALA A 17 -11.08 4.55 -3.34
CA ALA A 17 -9.81 5.15 -2.92
C ALA A 17 -8.73 4.09 -2.64
N VAL A 18 -9.08 2.98 -1.98
CA VAL A 18 -8.15 1.85 -1.76
C VAL A 18 -7.69 1.24 -3.08
N PHE A 19 -8.60 1.09 -4.05
CA PHE A 19 -8.28 0.55 -5.36
C PHE A 19 -7.36 1.47 -6.17
N GLU A 20 -7.67 2.77 -6.22
CA GLU A 20 -6.85 3.77 -6.90
C GLU A 20 -5.46 3.88 -6.26
N LEU A 21 -5.37 3.85 -4.93
CA LEU A 21 -4.09 3.86 -4.21
C LEU A 21 -3.26 2.62 -4.49
N ALA A 22 -3.89 1.44 -4.47
CA ALA A 22 -3.19 0.19 -4.79
C ALA A 22 -2.62 0.22 -6.21
N GLN A 23 -3.41 0.66 -7.21
CA GLN A 23 -2.93 0.80 -8.58
C GLN A 23 -1.81 1.83 -8.71
N ALA A 24 -1.94 2.98 -8.04
CA ALA A 24 -0.94 4.03 -8.10
C ALA A 24 0.39 3.58 -7.49
N ILE A 25 0.36 2.83 -6.38
CA ILE A 25 1.55 2.24 -5.78
C ILE A 25 2.15 1.23 -6.76
N ASP A 26 1.38 0.21 -7.18
CA ASP A 26 1.86 -0.87 -8.05
C ASP A 26 2.49 -0.33 -9.35
N ALA A 27 1.83 0.65 -10.00
CA ALA A 27 2.35 1.30 -11.20
C ALA A 27 3.61 2.14 -10.94
N SER A 28 3.76 2.72 -9.75
CA SER A 28 4.96 3.49 -9.40
C SER A 28 6.15 2.56 -9.16
N VAL A 29 5.93 1.43 -8.48
CA VAL A 29 7.02 0.47 -8.20
C VAL A 29 7.39 -0.36 -9.42
N SER A 30 6.44 -0.66 -10.31
CA SER A 30 6.73 -1.36 -11.57
C SER A 30 7.56 -0.52 -12.55
N LYS A 31 7.58 0.81 -12.42
CA LYS A 31 8.44 1.71 -13.22
C LYS A 31 9.86 1.84 -12.67
N VAL A 32 10.08 1.48 -11.41
CA VAL A 32 11.43 1.43 -10.84
C VAL A 32 12.10 0.21 -11.45
N ALA A 33 13.16 0.45 -12.23
CA ALA A 33 13.86 -0.58 -12.99
C ALA A 33 14.10 -1.84 -12.15
N GLN A 34 13.94 -3.01 -12.77
CA GLN A 34 14.29 -4.30 -12.18
C GLN A 34 15.60 -4.18 -11.42
N SER A 35 15.55 -4.36 -10.10
CA SER A 35 16.77 -4.39 -9.31
C SER A 35 17.62 -5.55 -9.83
N HIS A 36 18.95 -5.40 -9.83
CA HIS A 36 19.92 -6.37 -10.38
C HIS A 36 19.74 -7.82 -9.86
N ASN A 37 18.90 -8.03 -8.85
CA ASN A 37 18.57 -9.34 -8.28
C ASN A 37 17.31 -9.99 -8.88
N GLY A 38 16.77 -9.50 -10.01
CA GLY A 38 15.55 -10.05 -10.63
C GLY A 38 14.27 -9.71 -9.85
N PHE A 39 14.34 -8.67 -9.03
CA PHE A 39 13.23 -8.22 -8.20
C PHE A 39 12.34 -7.24 -8.96
N ASN A 40 11.06 -7.58 -9.12
CA ASN A 40 10.08 -6.79 -9.88
C ASN A 40 9.47 -5.59 -9.10
N GLY A 41 10.09 -5.17 -7.99
CA GLY A 41 9.55 -4.09 -7.17
C GLY A 41 8.43 -4.56 -6.23
N ALA A 42 7.95 -3.65 -5.38
CA ALA A 42 6.84 -3.93 -4.49
C ALA A 42 5.53 -4.04 -5.28
N HIS A 43 4.73 -5.05 -4.97
CA HIS A 43 3.39 -5.23 -5.52
C HIS A 43 2.34 -4.66 -4.59
N ALA A 44 1.33 -3.99 -5.13
CA ALA A 44 0.22 -3.46 -4.35
C ALA A 44 -1.14 -3.87 -4.94
N ARG A 45 -2.06 -4.29 -4.07
CA ARG A 45 -3.43 -4.67 -4.44
C ARG A 45 -4.44 -4.19 -3.42
N ALA A 46 -5.65 -3.89 -3.87
CA ALA A 46 -6.76 -3.61 -2.96
C ALA A 46 -7.14 -4.88 -2.18
N ALA A 47 -7.32 -4.74 -0.87
CA ALA A 47 -7.74 -5.82 0.03
C ALA A 47 -8.86 -5.31 0.96
N GLY A 48 -10.08 -5.26 0.42
CA GLY A 48 -11.24 -4.76 1.16
C GLY A 48 -11.12 -3.27 1.46
N ARG A 49 -10.75 -2.93 2.69
CA ARG A 49 -10.57 -1.54 3.17
C ARG A 49 -9.09 -1.13 3.32
N TYR A 50 -8.18 -2.02 2.95
CA TYR A 50 -6.74 -1.84 3.10
C TYR A 50 -6.04 -2.01 1.74
N VAL A 51 -4.86 -1.40 1.62
CA VAL A 51 -3.94 -1.68 0.51
C VAL A 51 -2.97 -2.76 0.96
N CYS A 52 -3.04 -3.93 0.33
CA CYS A 52 -2.10 -5.01 0.54
C CYS A 52 -0.84 -4.73 -0.28
N VAL A 53 0.27 -4.42 0.38
CA VAL A 53 1.58 -4.21 -0.23
C VAL A 53 2.49 -5.38 0.10
N ARG A 54 3.20 -5.88 -0.89
CA ARG A 54 4.22 -6.90 -0.72
C ARG A 54 5.48 -6.42 -1.41
N TYR A 55 6.52 -6.12 -0.63
CA TYR A 55 7.83 -5.79 -1.18
C TYR A 55 8.40 -7.04 -1.83
N HIS A 56 8.85 -8.05 -1.07
CA HIS A 56 9.43 -9.27 -1.66
C HIS A 56 8.46 -10.47 -1.74
N HIS A 57 8.60 -11.32 -2.75
CA HIS A 57 7.78 -12.53 -2.95
C HIS A 57 7.96 -13.59 -1.85
N SER A 58 9.01 -13.51 -1.04
CA SER A 58 9.23 -14.36 0.14
C SER A 58 8.76 -13.71 1.45
N GLN A 59 8.43 -12.42 1.43
CA GLN A 59 7.94 -11.70 2.60
C GLN A 59 6.43 -11.85 2.74
N GLU A 60 5.95 -11.74 3.98
CA GLU A 60 4.52 -11.65 4.23
C GLU A 60 3.95 -10.34 3.69
N PRO A 61 2.74 -10.37 3.11
CA PRO A 61 2.07 -9.15 2.68
C PRO A 61 1.70 -8.29 3.88
N SER A 62 1.84 -6.98 3.72
CA SER A 62 1.45 -5.98 4.72
C SER A 62 0.18 -5.27 4.29
N TYR A 63 -0.70 -5.01 5.24
CA TYR A 63 -1.99 -4.37 4.99
C TYR A 63 -1.95 -2.93 5.51
N LEU A 64 -1.89 -1.99 4.59
CA LEU A 64 -1.81 -0.57 4.89
C LEU A 64 -3.21 0.03 4.95
N SER A 65 -3.43 0.86 5.96
CA SER A 65 -4.54 1.82 5.95
C SER A 65 -4.40 2.79 4.76
N ILE A 66 -5.47 3.51 4.43
CA ILE A 66 -5.46 4.53 3.36
C ILE A 66 -4.35 5.57 3.60
N ASP A 67 -4.18 6.02 4.85
CA ASP A 67 -3.18 7.04 5.20
C ASP A 67 -1.74 6.51 5.14
N GLU A 68 -1.50 5.26 5.53
CA GLU A 68 -0.20 4.61 5.36
C GLU A 68 0.12 4.38 3.88
N ALA A 69 -0.87 3.94 3.09
CA ALA A 69 -0.71 3.74 1.66
C ALA A 69 -0.41 5.06 0.94
N ARG A 70 -1.05 6.17 1.33
CA ARG A 70 -0.76 7.51 0.81
C ARG A 70 0.67 7.94 1.09
N ARG A 71 1.11 7.86 2.35
CA ARG A 71 2.49 8.20 2.74
C ARG A 71 3.51 7.35 1.99
N TYR A 72 3.22 6.05 1.84
CA TYR A 72 4.08 5.15 1.08
C TYR A 72 4.18 5.53 -0.39
N LEU A 73 3.06 5.90 -1.02
CA LEU A 73 3.05 6.37 -2.40
C LEU A 73 3.87 7.66 -2.59
N GLU A 74 3.78 8.61 -1.66
CA GLU A 74 4.59 9.85 -1.70
C GLU A 74 6.08 9.55 -1.56
N TRP A 75 6.45 8.64 -0.66
CA TRP A 75 7.83 8.20 -0.49
C TRP A 75 8.39 7.52 -1.74
N ILE A 76 7.63 6.63 -2.38
CA ILE A 76 8.01 6.03 -3.67
C ILE A 76 8.16 7.12 -4.75
N ARG A 77 7.24 8.09 -4.80
CA ARG A 77 7.29 9.21 -5.77
C ARG A 77 8.50 10.11 -5.56
N ALA A 78 9.01 10.22 -4.34
CA ALA A 78 10.26 10.91 -4.03
C ALA A 78 11.51 10.14 -4.47
N GLY A 79 11.34 8.95 -5.09
CA GLY A 79 12.43 8.13 -5.62
C GLY A 79 13.02 7.15 -4.61
N HIS A 80 12.41 7.01 -3.43
CA HIS A 80 12.85 6.03 -2.46
C HIS A 80 12.39 4.62 -2.85
N VAL A 81 13.25 3.64 -2.59
CA VAL A 81 13.02 2.23 -2.88
C VAL A 81 13.26 1.41 -1.63
N GLY A 82 12.23 0.71 -1.19
CA GLY A 82 12.31 -0.12 0.00
C GLY A 82 10.92 -0.50 0.50
N PRO A 83 10.84 -1.32 1.53
CA PRO A 83 9.58 -1.70 2.15
C PRO A 83 8.91 -0.52 2.86
N HIS A 84 7.57 -0.56 2.93
CA HIS A 84 6.78 0.48 3.58
C HIS A 84 7.09 0.73 5.07
N TRP A 85 7.74 -0.21 5.77
CA TRP A 85 8.13 0.01 7.17
C TRP A 85 9.30 0.98 7.33
N ASP A 86 10.02 1.31 6.25
CA ASP A 86 11.04 2.37 6.24
C ASP A 86 10.43 3.76 6.38
N LEU A 87 9.11 3.91 6.26
CA LEU A 87 8.39 5.17 6.56
C LEU A 87 8.36 5.52 8.06
N ARG A 88 8.69 4.55 8.93
CA ARG A 88 8.58 4.70 10.38
C ARG A 88 9.89 5.14 11.05
N ASP A 89 10.99 5.20 10.30
CA ASP A 89 12.31 5.72 10.72
C ASP A 89 12.60 7.09 10.05
#